data_AF-A0A1G7MBH0-F1
#
_entry.id   AF-A0A1G7MBH0-F1
#
_cell.length_a   1.000
_cell.length_b   1.000
_cell.length_c   1.000
_cell.angle_alpha   90.00
_cell.angle_beta   90.00
_cell.angle_gamma   90.00
#
_symmetry.space_group_name_H-M   'P 1'
#
loop_
_entity.id
_entity.type
_entity.pdbx_description
1 polymer ?
#
loop_
_entity_poly.entity_id
_entity_poly.type
_entity_poly.pdbx_seq_one_letter_code
_entity_poly.pdbx_strand_id
1 'polypeptide(L)'
;MRKVGIVLLVFAIGNLLVAIIASVSGETYAAGSKFSSSLLLGAIGGLLCYFGGKKDTSNQENINRSSPQESSIVKESPWQEYERLNPTKAKAIEEITERKMSLQSERDVQEIISSMERWARNIGCQIQEIKTKFLQTYQSTFDNADTKEILEHLKNTKLKEEANRFNISTQNTCTHFMIKWLTEILQKEAALSANNHINYRNKMSARDLVISENASLQFVQNPNTGKIFFVCGSKKGYVSPAALENMETGSLDDFYYAEVSNNKGNYVPCLMLVNKQKVIHSLNVEADHPVSNGVYTDYTGEEILKKELEIRNRLCFLMKYFIQTEYCELNEFQELEDLAIPIANAKSCYEDNESMIDICKKYGLDYANILDNATSLIVEEYISLKSKSDDDLPF
;
A
#
# COMPACT_ATOMS: atom_id res chain seq x y z
N MET A 1 -4.46 -32.28 18.67
CA MET A 1 -4.24 -30.84 18.40
C MET A 1 -4.44 -29.99 19.66
N ARG A 2 -5.64 -29.95 20.27
CA ARG A 2 -5.93 -29.12 21.47
C ARG A 2 -4.93 -29.26 22.63
N LYS A 3 -4.54 -30.49 22.99
CA LYS A 3 -3.56 -30.73 24.07
C LYS A 3 -2.18 -30.11 23.78
N VAL A 4 -1.76 -30.06 22.52
CA VAL A 4 -0.49 -29.45 22.10
C VAL A 4 -0.58 -27.93 22.16
N GLY A 5 -1.70 -27.34 21.74
CA GLY A 5 -1.94 -25.90 21.86
C GLY A 5 -1.90 -25.40 23.31
N ILE A 6 -2.49 -26.17 24.24
CA ILE A 6 -2.46 -25.84 25.68
C ILE A 6 -1.02 -25.84 26.21
N VAL A 7 -0.20 -26.83 25.82
CA VAL A 7 1.22 -26.90 26.22
C VAL A 7 1.99 -25.69 25.70
N LEU A 8 1.80 -25.30 24.44
CA LEU A 8 2.47 -24.14 23.85
C LEU A 8 2.07 -22.81 24.53
N LEU A 9 0.82 -22.65 24.94
CA LEU A 9 0.35 -21.50 25.73
C LEU A 9 1.04 -21.40 27.09
N VAL A 10 1.27 -22.53 27.77
CA VAL A 10 2.02 -22.54 29.04
C VAL A 10 3.48 -22.11 28.82
N PHE A 11 4.12 -22.55 27.75
CA PHE A 11 5.47 -22.10 27.38
C PHE A 11 5.51 -20.62 26.98
N ALA A 12 4.47 -20.10 26.32
CA ALA A 12 4.35 -18.68 25.99
C ALA A 12 4.32 -17.82 27.27
N ILE A 13 3.47 -18.19 28.24
CA ILE A 13 3.38 -17.49 29.54
C ILE A 13 4.72 -17.56 30.28
N GLY A 14 5.39 -18.71 30.28
CA GLY A 14 6.71 -18.85 30.90
C GLY A 14 7.77 -17.94 30.27
N ASN A 15 7.82 -17.84 28.93
CA ASN A 15 8.75 -16.94 28.24
C ASN A 15 8.41 -15.46 28.46
N LEU A 16 7.12 -15.11 28.57
CA LEU A 16 6.70 -13.75 28.87
C LEU A 16 7.13 -13.33 30.28
N LEU A 17 7.00 -14.21 31.28
CA LEU A 17 7.48 -13.94 32.64
C LEU A 17 9.00 -13.75 32.67
N VAL A 18 9.77 -14.57 31.94
CA VAL A 18 11.23 -14.39 31.83
C VAL A 18 11.58 -13.07 31.15
N ALA A 19 10.83 -12.65 30.13
CA ALA A 19 11.03 -11.36 29.47
C ALA A 19 10.80 -10.17 30.42
N ILE A 20 9.76 -10.24 31.26
CA ILE A 20 9.46 -9.22 32.28
C ILE A 20 10.56 -9.16 33.35
N ILE A 21 11.07 -10.30 33.81
CA ILE A 21 12.17 -10.31 34.79
C ILE A 21 13.46 -9.74 34.18
N ALA A 22 13.78 -10.12 32.94
CA ALA A 22 14.95 -9.64 32.22
C ALA A 22 14.89 -8.13 31.91
N SER A 23 13.69 -7.59 31.66
CA SER A 23 13.52 -6.15 31.42
C SER A 23 13.75 -5.34 32.70
N VAL A 24 13.29 -5.84 33.85
CA VAL A 24 13.51 -5.20 35.16
C VAL A 24 14.98 -5.24 35.58
N SER A 25 15.74 -6.27 35.16
CA SER A 25 17.18 -6.37 35.41
C SER A 25 18.06 -5.61 34.39
N GLY A 26 17.47 -4.93 33.41
CA GLY A 26 18.20 -4.14 32.40
C GLY A 26 18.83 -4.96 31.27
N GLU A 27 18.47 -6.24 31.13
CA GLU A 27 18.96 -7.11 30.05
C GLU A 27 18.05 -7.04 28.82
N THR A 28 18.13 -5.92 28.10
CA THR A 28 17.23 -5.59 26.97
C THR A 28 17.23 -6.64 25.85
N TYR A 29 18.38 -7.25 25.56
CA TYR A 29 18.49 -8.29 24.53
C TYR A 29 17.81 -9.62 24.93
N ALA A 30 17.94 -10.02 26.19
CA ALA A 30 17.28 -11.20 26.73
C ALA A 30 15.76 -10.97 26.81
N ALA A 31 15.33 -9.76 27.20
CA ALA A 31 13.92 -9.39 27.22
C ALA A 31 13.28 -9.46 25.82
N GLY A 32 13.90 -8.84 24.81
CA GLY A 32 13.37 -8.82 23.45
C GLY A 32 13.25 -10.20 22.80
N SER A 33 14.28 -11.04 22.93
CA SER A 33 14.26 -12.41 22.38
C SER A 33 13.22 -13.33 23.04
N LYS A 34 12.97 -13.15 24.34
CA LYS A 34 11.96 -13.93 25.08
C LYS A 34 10.54 -13.42 24.85
N PHE A 35 10.38 -12.11 24.64
CA PHE A 35 9.10 -11.50 24.29
C PHE A 35 8.60 -11.98 22.92
N SER A 36 9.44 -11.91 21.88
CA SER A 36 9.08 -12.38 20.53
C SER A 36 8.77 -13.88 20.51
N SER A 37 9.53 -14.68 21.25
CA SER A 37 9.26 -16.11 21.42
C SER A 37 7.92 -16.37 22.11
N SER A 38 7.54 -15.55 23.10
CA SER A 38 6.26 -15.67 23.80
C SER A 38 5.06 -15.37 22.87
N LEU A 39 5.17 -14.34 22.03
CA LEU A 39 4.13 -13.96 21.07
C LEU A 39 3.93 -15.04 20.02
N LEU A 40 5.01 -15.56 19.44
CA LEU A 40 4.93 -16.61 18.43
C LEU A 40 4.31 -17.89 18.99
N LEU A 41 4.73 -18.32 20.19
CA LEU A 41 4.17 -19.50 20.85
C LEU A 41 2.71 -19.29 21.28
N GLY A 42 2.36 -18.08 21.72
CA GLY A 42 1.00 -17.69 22.07
C GLY A 42 0.06 -17.73 20.86
N ALA A 43 0.49 -17.14 19.73
CA ALA A 43 -0.27 -17.13 18.48
C ALA A 43 -0.49 -18.56 17.95
N ILE A 44 0.56 -19.38 17.85
CA ILE A 44 0.46 -20.77 17.36
C ILE A 44 -0.37 -21.62 18.34
N GLY A 45 -0.14 -21.47 19.64
CA GLY A 45 -0.88 -22.19 20.69
C GLY A 45 -2.37 -21.86 20.71
N GLY A 46 -2.71 -20.58 20.56
CA GLY A 46 -4.08 -20.08 20.44
C GLY A 46 -4.78 -20.64 19.20
N LEU A 47 -4.11 -20.59 18.05
CA LEU A 47 -4.63 -21.14 16.78
C LEU A 47 -4.91 -22.64 16.90
N LEU A 48 -3.98 -23.42 17.47
CA LEU A 48 -4.14 -24.86 17.65
C LEU A 48 -5.21 -25.24 18.68
N CYS A 49 -5.43 -24.41 19.70
CA CYS A 49 -6.55 -24.59 20.63
C CYS A 49 -7.90 -24.31 19.96
N TYR A 50 -7.97 -23.23 19.18
CA TYR A 50 -9.16 -22.81 18.47
C TYR A 50 -9.59 -23.84 17.41
N PHE A 51 -8.68 -24.26 16.52
CA PHE A 51 -8.98 -25.26 15.50
C PHE A 51 -9.02 -26.69 16.03
N GLY A 52 -8.33 -26.98 17.15
CA GLY A 52 -8.34 -28.30 17.77
C GLY A 52 -9.63 -28.64 18.53
N GLY A 53 -10.53 -27.67 18.70
CA GLY A 53 -11.82 -27.81 19.39
C GLY A 53 -13.01 -28.16 18.49
N LYS A 54 -12.91 -27.92 17.17
CA LYS A 54 -13.93 -28.37 16.21
C LYS A 54 -13.77 -29.87 15.99
N LYS A 55 -14.44 -30.66 16.84
CA LYS A 55 -14.83 -32.02 16.46
C LYS A 55 -15.84 -31.88 15.33
N ASP A 56 -15.46 -32.33 14.14
CA ASP A 56 -16.40 -32.49 13.04
C ASP A 56 -17.56 -33.35 13.55
N THR A 57 -18.69 -32.69 13.75
CA THR A 57 -19.98 -33.38 13.82
C THR A 57 -20.33 -33.69 12.37
N SER A 58 -19.55 -34.60 11.80
CA SER A 58 -19.88 -35.29 10.56
C SER A 58 -21.10 -36.13 10.90
N ASN A 59 -22.27 -35.57 10.61
CA ASN A 59 -23.49 -36.35 10.50
C ASN A 59 -23.28 -37.34 9.37
N GLN A 60 -22.86 -38.55 9.75
CA GLN A 60 -22.89 -39.72 8.90
C GLN A 60 -24.37 -40.11 8.72
N GLU A 61 -25.08 -39.38 7.86
CA GLU A 61 -26.36 -39.82 7.32
C GLU A 61 -26.12 -41.07 6.47
N ASN A 62 -26.40 -42.21 7.10
CA ASN A 62 -26.55 -43.51 6.46
C ASN A 62 -27.73 -43.45 5.48
N ILE A 63 -27.48 -42.99 4.24
CA ILE A 63 -28.42 -43.17 3.14
C ILE A 63 -28.18 -44.57 2.55
N ASN A 64 -28.90 -45.54 3.10
CA ASN A 64 -29.29 -46.72 2.35
C ASN A 64 -30.18 -46.25 1.19
N ARG A 65 -29.63 -46.12 -0.01
CA ARG A 65 -30.41 -46.06 -1.26
C ARG A 65 -30.06 -47.24 -2.14
N SER A 66 -30.99 -48.17 -2.14
CA SER A 66 -31.28 -49.12 -3.20
C SER A 66 -31.13 -48.48 -4.58
N SER A 67 -30.40 -49.19 -5.43
CA SER A 67 -30.21 -48.94 -6.86
C SER A 67 -31.53 -48.80 -7.61
N PRO A 68 -31.66 -47.75 -8.43
CA PRO A 68 -32.40 -47.82 -9.67
C PRO A 68 -31.51 -47.41 -10.85
N GLN A 69 -31.33 -48.36 -11.77
CA GLN A 69 -31.05 -48.23 -13.20
C GLN A 69 -30.47 -46.89 -13.70
N GLU A 70 -29.21 -46.98 -14.11
CA GLU A 70 -28.47 -46.05 -14.96
C GLU A 70 -29.32 -45.56 -16.15
N SER A 71 -29.79 -44.32 -16.03
CA SER A 71 -29.84 -43.42 -17.18
C SER A 71 -28.55 -42.61 -17.15
N SER A 72 -27.88 -42.49 -18.30
CA SER A 72 -26.62 -41.75 -18.45
C SER A 72 -26.86 -40.25 -18.21
N ILE A 73 -26.90 -39.84 -16.95
CA ILE A 73 -26.92 -38.43 -16.57
C ILE A 73 -25.55 -37.89 -16.94
N VAL A 74 -25.52 -37.05 -17.98
CA VAL A 74 -24.35 -36.25 -18.34
C VAL A 74 -24.02 -35.42 -17.11
N LYS A 75 -22.92 -35.75 -16.43
CA LYS A 75 -22.46 -35.02 -15.26
C LYS A 75 -22.05 -33.62 -15.74
N GLU A 76 -22.84 -32.61 -15.38
CA GLU A 76 -22.52 -31.21 -15.64
C GLU A 76 -21.16 -30.87 -15.01
N SER A 77 -20.36 -30.04 -15.70
CA SER A 77 -19.09 -29.59 -15.13
C SER A 77 -19.35 -28.63 -13.96
N PRO A 78 -18.44 -28.54 -12.98
CA PRO A 78 -18.58 -27.61 -11.86
C PRO A 78 -18.80 -26.15 -12.29
N TRP A 79 -18.22 -25.75 -13.43
CA TRP A 79 -18.45 -24.42 -13.99
C TRP A 79 -19.88 -24.24 -14.51
N GLN A 80 -20.41 -25.22 -15.26
CA GLN A 80 -21.77 -25.15 -15.82
C GLN A 80 -22.82 -25.07 -14.70
N GLU A 81 -22.64 -25.86 -13.65
CA GLU A 81 -23.50 -25.80 -12.48
C GLU A 81 -23.42 -24.43 -11.79
N TYR A 82 -22.21 -23.91 -11.57
CA TYR A 82 -22.02 -22.59 -10.95
C TYR A 82 -22.61 -21.45 -11.80
N GLU A 83 -22.39 -21.47 -13.11
CA GLU A 83 -22.93 -20.49 -14.05
C GLU A 83 -24.46 -20.51 -14.09
N ARG A 84 -25.07 -21.70 -14.07
CA ARG A 84 -26.53 -21.86 -14.01
C ARG A 84 -27.11 -21.31 -12.70
N LEU A 85 -26.44 -21.54 -11.58
CA LEU A 85 -26.91 -21.11 -10.25
C LEU A 85 -26.60 -19.63 -9.95
N ASN A 86 -25.50 -19.10 -10.47
CA ASN A 86 -24.99 -17.76 -10.15
C ASN A 86 -24.53 -17.01 -11.42
N PRO A 87 -25.40 -16.77 -12.42
CA PRO A 87 -24.99 -16.27 -13.73
C PRO A 87 -24.27 -14.91 -13.65
N THR A 88 -24.73 -14.00 -12.79
CA THR A 88 -24.10 -12.68 -12.60
C THR A 88 -22.70 -12.79 -12.00
N LYS A 89 -22.51 -13.65 -10.99
CA LYS A 89 -21.19 -13.87 -10.38
C LYS A 89 -20.24 -14.56 -11.34
N ALA A 90 -20.72 -15.58 -12.07
CA ALA A 90 -19.94 -16.31 -13.06
C ALA A 90 -19.37 -15.36 -14.12
N LYS A 91 -20.22 -14.49 -14.69
CA LYS A 91 -19.79 -13.45 -15.63
C LYS A 91 -18.75 -12.51 -15.02
N ALA A 92 -18.98 -12.04 -13.79
CA ALA A 92 -18.03 -11.15 -13.10
C ALA A 92 -16.67 -11.82 -12.84
N ILE A 93 -16.66 -13.11 -12.51
CA ILE A 93 -15.43 -13.90 -12.34
C ILE A 93 -14.64 -13.95 -13.65
N GLU A 94 -15.28 -14.29 -14.77
CA GLU A 94 -14.60 -14.33 -16.08
C GLU A 94 -14.06 -12.95 -16.49
N GLU A 95 -14.83 -11.89 -16.25
CA GLU A 95 -14.45 -10.50 -16.56
C GLU A 95 -13.24 -10.04 -15.75
N ILE A 96 -13.22 -10.29 -14.44
CA ILE A 96 -12.16 -9.83 -13.55
C ILE A 96 -10.87 -10.63 -13.70
N THR A 97 -11.00 -11.94 -13.91
CA THR A 97 -9.85 -12.83 -14.10
C THR A 97 -9.32 -12.77 -15.52
N GLU A 98 -10.14 -12.33 -16.48
CA GLU A 98 -9.92 -12.38 -17.93
C GLU A 98 -9.60 -13.82 -18.39
N ARG A 99 -10.24 -14.81 -17.76
CA ARG A 99 -10.10 -16.24 -18.09
C ARG A 99 -11.44 -16.81 -18.50
N LYS A 100 -11.44 -17.61 -19.56
CA LYS A 100 -12.58 -18.45 -19.95
C LYS A 100 -12.57 -19.70 -19.08
N MET A 101 -13.53 -19.82 -18.18
CA MET A 101 -13.57 -20.92 -17.19
C MET A 101 -13.90 -22.27 -17.82
N SER A 102 -14.62 -22.25 -18.95
CA SER A 102 -14.85 -23.44 -19.78
C SER A 102 -13.59 -24.09 -20.35
N LEU A 103 -12.46 -23.37 -20.36
CA LEU A 103 -11.15 -23.87 -20.82
C LEU A 103 -10.21 -24.26 -19.67
N GLN A 104 -10.61 -24.03 -18.42
CA GLN A 104 -9.79 -24.33 -17.24
C GLN A 104 -10.06 -25.76 -16.74
N SER A 105 -9.14 -26.33 -15.96
CA SER A 105 -9.39 -27.60 -15.29
C SER A 105 -10.48 -27.44 -14.23
N GLU A 106 -11.24 -28.50 -13.93
CA GLU A 106 -12.29 -28.45 -12.88
C GLU A 106 -11.73 -27.98 -11.53
N ARG A 107 -10.49 -28.39 -11.21
CA ARG A 107 -9.78 -27.95 -10.02
C ARG A 107 -9.53 -26.43 -10.05
N ASP A 108 -8.96 -25.92 -11.15
CA ASP A 108 -8.67 -24.48 -11.27
C ASP A 108 -9.94 -23.64 -11.18
N VAL A 109 -11.04 -24.10 -11.80
CA VAL A 109 -12.35 -23.44 -11.71
C VAL A 109 -12.79 -23.32 -10.25
N GLN A 110 -12.75 -24.42 -9.49
CA GLN A 110 -13.15 -24.41 -8.08
C GLN A 110 -12.26 -23.52 -7.22
N GLU A 111 -10.94 -23.54 -7.45
CA GLU A 111 -9.98 -22.70 -6.75
C GLU A 111 -10.24 -21.21 -7.03
N ILE A 112 -10.46 -20.83 -8.29
CA ILE A 112 -10.73 -19.44 -8.69
C ILE A 112 -12.05 -18.95 -8.10
N ILE A 113 -13.13 -19.74 -8.21
CA ILE A 113 -14.43 -19.40 -7.61
C ILE A 113 -14.27 -19.15 -6.12
N SER A 114 -13.63 -20.08 -5.41
CA SER A 114 -13.43 -20.00 -3.95
C SER A 114 -12.60 -18.78 -3.56
N SER A 115 -11.54 -18.47 -4.31
CA SER A 115 -10.72 -17.28 -4.08
C SER A 115 -11.51 -15.99 -4.27
N MET A 116 -12.26 -15.85 -5.37
CA MET A 116 -13.04 -14.64 -5.65
C MET A 116 -14.17 -14.43 -4.64
N GLU A 117 -14.90 -15.48 -4.28
CA GLU A 117 -15.96 -15.38 -3.28
C GLU A 117 -15.42 -15.06 -1.89
N ARG A 118 -14.30 -15.67 -1.49
CA ARG A 118 -13.62 -15.35 -0.23
C ARG A 118 -13.17 -13.90 -0.20
N TRP A 119 -12.58 -13.40 -1.28
CA TRP A 119 -12.11 -12.02 -1.33
C TRP A 119 -13.25 -11.01 -1.30
N ALA A 120 -14.28 -11.21 -2.12
CA ALA A 120 -15.50 -10.39 -2.10
C ALA A 120 -16.10 -10.29 -0.70
N ARG A 121 -16.19 -11.43 0.00
CA ARG A 121 -16.67 -11.48 1.38
C ARG A 121 -15.78 -10.68 2.34
N ASN A 122 -14.46 -10.88 2.26
CA ASN A 122 -13.51 -10.22 3.16
C ASN A 122 -13.48 -8.69 3.01
N ILE A 123 -13.72 -8.17 1.81
CA ILE A 123 -13.77 -6.71 1.56
C ILE A 123 -15.19 -6.14 1.61
N GLY A 124 -16.20 -6.96 1.89
CA GLY A 124 -17.60 -6.53 1.94
C GLY A 124 -18.08 -5.92 0.61
N CYS A 125 -17.83 -6.59 -0.52
CA CYS A 125 -18.31 -6.12 -1.82
C CYS A 125 -18.79 -7.24 -2.74
N GLN A 126 -19.43 -6.86 -3.85
CA GLN A 126 -19.78 -7.81 -4.90
C GLN A 126 -18.53 -8.17 -5.72
N ILE A 127 -18.49 -9.38 -6.29
CA ILE A 127 -17.32 -9.83 -7.07
C ILE A 127 -16.94 -8.81 -8.14
N GLN A 128 -17.91 -8.31 -8.92
CA GLN A 128 -17.73 -7.30 -9.98
C GLN A 128 -17.02 -6.00 -9.52
N GLU A 129 -17.01 -5.70 -8.22
CA GLU A 129 -16.41 -4.49 -7.66
C GLU A 129 -15.01 -4.72 -7.10
N ILE A 130 -14.54 -5.98 -6.98
CA ILE A 130 -13.25 -6.31 -6.33
C ILE A 130 -12.10 -5.51 -6.95
N LYS A 131 -11.95 -5.55 -8.28
CA LYS A 131 -10.85 -4.86 -8.98
C LYS A 131 -10.90 -3.36 -8.73
N THR A 132 -12.08 -2.75 -8.87
CA THR A 132 -12.27 -1.31 -8.67
C THR A 132 -11.98 -0.89 -7.24
N LYS A 133 -12.56 -1.56 -6.23
CA LYS A 133 -12.33 -1.26 -4.82
C LYS A 133 -10.87 -1.45 -4.44
N PHE A 134 -10.23 -2.55 -4.88
CA PHE A 134 -8.81 -2.77 -4.61
C PHE A 134 -7.94 -1.64 -5.17
N LEU A 135 -8.13 -1.28 -6.45
CA LEU A 135 -7.34 -0.24 -7.09
C LEU A 135 -7.59 1.14 -6.48
N GLN A 136 -8.85 1.46 -6.12
CA GLN A 136 -9.19 2.71 -5.44
C GLN A 136 -8.52 2.79 -4.07
N THR A 137 -8.62 1.74 -3.25
CA THR A 137 -7.96 1.68 -1.94
C THR A 137 -6.46 1.82 -2.10
N TYR A 138 -5.87 1.09 -3.05
CA TYR A 138 -4.45 1.17 -3.37
C TYR A 138 -4.02 2.60 -3.70
N GLN A 139 -4.70 3.26 -4.64
CA GLN A 139 -4.39 4.63 -5.08
C GLN A 139 -4.60 5.67 -3.97
N SER A 140 -5.54 5.45 -3.06
CA SER A 140 -5.76 6.35 -1.91
C SER A 140 -4.72 6.20 -0.80
N THR A 141 -4.00 5.07 -0.79
CA THR A 141 -3.08 4.70 0.29
C THR A 141 -1.61 4.89 -0.09
N PHE A 142 -1.28 4.54 -1.33
CA PHE A 142 0.09 4.44 -1.81
C PHE A 142 0.30 5.38 -2.98
N ASP A 143 1.43 6.09 -2.97
CA ASP A 143 1.89 6.82 -4.14
C ASP A 143 2.50 5.84 -5.14
N ASN A 144 2.48 6.21 -6.42
CA ASN A 144 2.98 5.33 -7.49
C ASN A 144 4.45 4.92 -7.30
N ALA A 145 5.24 5.71 -6.56
CA ALA A 145 6.63 5.41 -6.21
C ALA A 145 6.78 4.08 -5.44
N ASP A 146 5.79 3.72 -4.61
CA ASP A 146 5.83 2.54 -3.73
C ASP A 146 5.40 1.25 -4.47
N THR A 147 4.85 1.38 -5.67
CA THR A 147 4.24 0.25 -6.42
C THR A 147 5.20 -0.90 -6.67
N LYS A 148 6.48 -0.61 -6.92
CA LYS A 148 7.48 -1.66 -7.19
C LYS A 148 7.76 -2.51 -5.97
N GLU A 149 7.91 -1.88 -4.81
CA GLU A 149 8.17 -2.56 -3.54
C GLU A 149 6.97 -3.41 -3.12
N ILE A 150 5.76 -2.85 -3.24
CA ILE A 150 4.52 -3.58 -2.96
C ILE A 150 4.41 -4.79 -3.88
N LEU A 151 4.67 -4.63 -5.18
CA LEU A 151 4.65 -5.72 -6.14
C LEU A 151 5.65 -6.83 -5.78
N GLU A 152 6.85 -6.46 -5.33
CA GLU A 152 7.87 -7.40 -4.90
C GLU A 152 7.46 -8.16 -3.64
N HIS A 153 6.91 -7.47 -2.63
CA HIS A 153 6.37 -8.10 -1.43
C HIS A 153 5.23 -9.08 -1.75
N LEU A 154 4.30 -8.68 -2.62
CA LEU A 154 3.20 -9.55 -3.05
C LEU A 154 3.72 -10.80 -3.76
N LYS A 155 4.70 -10.67 -4.66
CA LYS A 155 5.28 -11.78 -5.44
C LYS A 155 6.08 -12.75 -4.57
N ASN A 156 6.92 -12.22 -3.68
CA ASN A 156 7.90 -13.03 -2.95
C ASN A 156 7.29 -13.68 -1.71
N THR A 157 6.32 -13.02 -1.08
CA THR A 157 5.79 -13.39 0.23
C THR A 157 4.33 -13.80 0.13
N LYS A 158 3.43 -12.84 -0.14
CA LYS A 158 1.98 -13.05 0.01
C LYS A 158 1.41 -14.09 -0.94
N LEU A 159 1.94 -14.15 -2.16
CA LEU A 159 1.49 -15.12 -3.16
C LEU A 159 1.65 -16.58 -2.70
N LYS A 160 2.80 -16.89 -2.08
CA LYS A 160 3.10 -18.24 -1.57
C LYS A 160 2.34 -18.51 -0.27
N GLU A 161 2.24 -17.52 0.61
CA GLU A 161 1.47 -17.63 1.85
C GLU A 161 0.00 -17.95 1.58
N GLU A 162 -0.64 -17.22 0.66
CA GLU A 162 -2.04 -17.46 0.29
C GLU A 162 -2.23 -18.83 -0.35
N ALA A 163 -1.40 -19.19 -1.33
CA ALA A 163 -1.45 -20.48 -2.01
C ALA A 163 -1.34 -21.66 -1.02
N ASN A 164 -0.38 -21.59 -0.09
CA ASN A 164 -0.18 -22.61 0.93
C ASN A 164 -1.34 -22.64 1.95
N ARG A 165 -1.82 -21.48 2.40
CA ARG A 165 -2.91 -21.37 3.39
C ARG A 165 -4.20 -22.01 2.90
N PHE A 166 -4.51 -21.85 1.62
CA PHE A 166 -5.75 -22.37 1.03
C PHE A 166 -5.56 -23.64 0.20
N ASN A 167 -4.32 -24.16 0.11
CA ASN A 167 -3.97 -25.32 -0.71
C ASN A 167 -4.43 -25.19 -2.18
N ILE A 168 -4.21 -24.02 -2.76
CA ILE A 168 -4.58 -23.68 -4.14
C ILE A 168 -3.34 -23.34 -4.97
N SER A 169 -3.45 -23.41 -6.29
CA SER A 169 -2.40 -22.96 -7.19
C SER A 169 -2.12 -21.47 -7.00
N THR A 170 -0.84 -21.07 -7.05
CA THR A 170 -0.45 -19.65 -6.99
C THR A 170 -1.15 -18.84 -8.07
N GLN A 171 -1.44 -19.43 -9.24
CA GLN A 171 -2.13 -18.76 -10.36
C GLN A 171 -3.63 -18.51 -10.10
N ASN A 172 -4.21 -19.11 -9.06
CA ASN A 172 -5.64 -19.02 -8.72
C ASN A 172 -5.88 -18.25 -7.40
N THR A 173 -4.83 -17.66 -6.83
CA THR A 173 -4.90 -16.82 -5.63
C THR A 173 -5.41 -15.41 -5.96
N CYS A 174 -6.01 -14.74 -4.99
CA CYS A 174 -6.36 -13.33 -5.09
C CYS A 174 -5.12 -12.46 -5.30
N THR A 175 -4.03 -12.78 -4.58
CA THR A 175 -2.74 -12.08 -4.69
C THR A 175 -2.19 -12.11 -6.12
N HIS A 176 -2.35 -13.21 -6.86
CA HIS A 176 -1.96 -13.27 -8.27
C HIS A 176 -2.67 -12.21 -9.12
N PHE A 177 -3.98 -12.06 -8.93
CA PHE A 177 -4.76 -11.07 -9.66
C PHE A 177 -4.42 -9.63 -9.21
N MET A 178 -4.15 -9.39 -7.93
CA MET A 178 -3.62 -8.11 -7.45
C MET A 178 -2.31 -7.74 -8.16
N ILE A 179 -1.35 -8.67 -8.21
CA ILE A 179 -0.07 -8.48 -8.90
C ILE A 179 -0.30 -8.18 -10.37
N LYS A 180 -1.21 -8.89 -11.04
CA LYS A 180 -1.57 -8.65 -12.44
C LYS A 180 -2.03 -7.20 -12.64
N TRP A 181 -2.99 -6.73 -11.85
CA TRP A 181 -3.55 -5.39 -12.01
C TRP A 181 -2.56 -4.26 -11.68
N LEU A 182 -1.72 -4.43 -10.65
CA LEU A 182 -0.66 -3.46 -10.35
C LEU A 182 0.41 -3.44 -11.45
N THR A 183 0.71 -4.59 -12.05
CA THR A 183 1.63 -4.68 -13.20
C THR A 183 1.05 -3.94 -14.42
N GLU A 184 -0.25 -4.07 -14.68
CA GLU A 184 -0.95 -3.32 -15.75
C GLU A 184 -0.82 -1.80 -15.57
N ILE A 185 -0.92 -1.31 -14.33
CA ILE A 185 -0.75 0.13 -14.02
C ILE A 185 0.68 0.57 -14.35
N LEU A 186 1.69 -0.13 -13.84
CA LEU A 186 3.10 0.19 -14.13
C LEU A 186 3.41 0.17 -15.63
N GLN A 187 2.84 -0.77 -16.37
CA GLN A 187 3.00 -0.84 -17.82
C GLN A 187 2.34 0.34 -18.54
N LYS A 188 1.15 0.74 -18.12
CA LYS A 188 0.47 1.93 -18.67
C LYS A 188 1.27 3.19 -18.40
N GLU A 189 1.81 3.35 -17.20
CA GLU A 189 2.69 4.48 -16.86
C GLU A 189 3.99 4.49 -17.66
N ALA A 190 4.63 3.32 -17.80
CA ALA A 190 5.82 3.18 -18.63
C ALA A 190 5.51 3.49 -20.10
N ALA A 191 4.37 3.05 -20.63
CA ALA A 191 3.94 3.35 -21.99
C ALA A 191 3.63 4.85 -22.18
N LEU A 192 2.99 5.49 -21.20
CA LEU A 192 2.78 6.94 -21.19
C LEU A 192 4.11 7.70 -21.15
N SER A 193 5.06 7.25 -20.32
CA SER A 193 6.39 7.84 -20.26
C SER A 193 7.21 7.61 -21.54
N ALA A 194 7.09 6.44 -22.17
CA ALA A 194 7.78 6.10 -23.40
C ALA A 194 7.23 6.86 -24.61
N ASN A 195 5.93 7.13 -24.63
CA ASN A 195 5.28 7.97 -25.64
C ASN A 195 5.53 9.48 -25.42
N ASN A 196 5.98 9.89 -24.24
CA ASN A 196 6.38 11.27 -23.95
C ASN A 196 7.88 11.48 -24.20
N HIS A 197 8.38 11.11 -25.39
CA HIS A 197 9.74 11.47 -25.77
C HIS A 197 9.78 12.97 -26.09
N ILE A 198 9.99 13.78 -25.05
CA ILE A 198 10.17 15.23 -25.20
C ILE A 198 11.45 15.46 -26.00
N ASN A 199 11.30 15.89 -27.23
CA ASN A 199 12.43 16.27 -28.07
C ASN A 199 12.81 17.70 -27.73
N TYR A 200 14.10 17.93 -27.49
CA TYR A 200 14.65 19.25 -27.24
C TYR A 200 15.62 19.65 -28.36
N ARG A 201 15.60 20.92 -28.73
CA ARG A 201 16.61 21.54 -29.59
C ARG A 201 16.96 22.93 -29.05
N ASN A 202 18.03 23.52 -29.59
CA ASN A 202 18.51 24.86 -29.21
C ASN A 202 18.70 25.00 -27.68
N LYS A 203 19.23 23.95 -27.04
CA LYS A 203 19.44 23.96 -25.58
C LYS A 203 20.59 24.90 -25.23
N MET A 204 20.36 25.87 -24.36
CA MET A 204 21.38 26.80 -23.86
C MET A 204 21.03 27.27 -22.43
N SER A 205 21.99 27.78 -21.67
CA SER A 205 21.69 28.35 -20.34
C SER A 205 20.83 29.62 -20.48
N ALA A 206 20.07 29.99 -19.45
CA ALA A 206 19.30 31.24 -19.50
C ALA A 206 20.23 32.47 -19.60
N ARG A 207 21.43 32.38 -19.05
CA ARG A 207 22.50 33.37 -19.23
C ARG A 207 22.90 33.50 -20.70
N ASP A 208 23.16 32.38 -21.38
CA ASP A 208 23.50 32.40 -22.81
C ASP A 208 22.35 32.93 -23.66
N LEU A 209 21.10 32.62 -23.28
CA LEU A 209 19.92 33.18 -23.94
C LEU A 209 19.91 34.71 -23.86
N VAL A 210 20.09 35.26 -22.65
CA VAL A 210 20.16 36.72 -22.40
C VAL A 210 21.27 37.38 -23.23
N ILE A 211 22.45 36.75 -23.29
CA ILE A 211 23.58 37.24 -24.09
C ILE A 211 23.24 37.18 -25.58
N SER A 212 22.68 36.06 -26.06
CA SER A 212 22.39 35.83 -27.49
C SER A 212 21.31 36.76 -28.04
N GLU A 213 20.30 37.08 -27.22
CA GLU A 213 19.21 37.98 -27.59
C GLU A 213 19.52 39.44 -27.25
N ASN A 214 20.65 39.71 -26.58
CA ASN A 214 21.06 41.02 -26.06
C ASN A 214 19.90 41.72 -25.32
N ALA A 215 19.19 40.98 -24.47
CA ALA A 215 17.96 41.42 -23.83
C ALA A 215 17.79 40.77 -22.44
N SER A 216 17.19 41.50 -21.50
CA SER A 216 16.88 40.98 -20.17
C SER A 216 15.76 39.93 -20.23
N LEU A 217 15.91 38.84 -19.47
CA LEU A 217 14.84 37.86 -19.25
C LEU A 217 13.73 38.47 -18.37
N GLN A 218 12.49 38.43 -18.83
CA GLN A 218 11.31 38.93 -18.13
C GLN A 218 10.27 37.82 -18.00
N PHE A 219 9.55 37.82 -16.88
CA PHE A 219 8.42 36.93 -16.63
C PHE A 219 7.13 37.72 -16.71
N VAL A 220 6.22 37.29 -17.58
CA VAL A 220 4.95 37.99 -17.84
C VAL A 220 3.80 37.05 -17.52
N GLN A 221 2.93 37.47 -16.61
CA GLN A 221 1.72 36.75 -16.29
C GLN A 221 0.61 37.12 -17.27
N ASN A 222 -0.03 36.11 -17.87
CA ASN A 222 -1.19 36.34 -18.71
C ASN A 222 -2.42 36.64 -17.83
N PRO A 223 -3.06 37.82 -17.96
CA PRO A 223 -4.15 38.23 -17.08
C PRO A 223 -5.40 37.33 -17.21
N ASN A 224 -5.58 36.67 -18.36
CA ASN A 224 -6.75 35.83 -18.60
C ASN A 224 -6.59 34.41 -18.07
N THR A 225 -5.35 33.90 -17.97
CA THR A 225 -5.09 32.49 -17.61
C THR A 225 -4.30 32.33 -16.31
N GLY A 226 -3.73 33.41 -15.78
CA GLY A 226 -2.81 33.38 -14.63
C GLY A 226 -1.46 32.70 -14.92
N LYS A 227 -1.26 32.14 -16.11
CA LYS A 227 -0.03 31.43 -16.50
C LYS A 227 1.11 32.41 -16.74
N ILE A 228 2.30 32.03 -16.28
CA ILE A 228 3.52 32.81 -16.45
C ILE A 228 4.28 32.33 -17.69
N PHE A 229 4.72 33.30 -18.48
CA PHE A 229 5.53 33.13 -19.69
C PHE A 229 6.86 33.85 -19.52
N PHE A 230 7.91 33.40 -20.20
CA PHE A 230 9.14 34.18 -20.29
C PHE A 230 9.20 34.96 -21.61
N VAL A 231 9.87 36.11 -21.57
CA VAL A 231 10.21 36.94 -22.72
C VAL A 231 11.68 37.32 -22.61
N CYS A 232 12.46 37.10 -23.67
CA CYS A 232 13.87 37.46 -23.76
C CYS A 232 14.17 37.84 -25.22
N GLY A 233 14.19 39.14 -25.52
CA GLY A 233 14.37 39.65 -26.89
C GLY A 233 13.28 39.14 -27.83
N SER A 234 13.68 38.41 -28.87
CA SER A 234 12.75 37.81 -29.85
C SER A 234 12.12 36.50 -29.37
N LYS A 235 12.65 35.88 -28.31
CA LYS A 235 12.18 34.60 -27.78
C LYS A 235 11.12 34.82 -26.72
N LYS A 236 10.03 34.06 -26.84
CA LYS A 236 8.96 34.01 -25.85
C LYS A 236 8.43 32.59 -25.73
N GLY A 237 8.09 32.17 -24.53
CA GLY A 237 7.70 30.79 -24.30
C GLY A 237 7.16 30.52 -22.90
N TYR A 238 6.97 29.24 -22.62
CA TYR A 238 6.42 28.78 -21.35
C TYR A 238 7.53 28.66 -20.30
N VAL A 239 7.15 28.80 -19.03
CA VAL A 239 8.00 28.44 -17.89
C VAL A 239 7.53 27.09 -17.38
N SER A 240 8.43 26.13 -17.20
CA SER A 240 8.07 24.83 -16.64
C SER A 240 7.64 24.98 -15.17
N PRO A 241 6.78 24.10 -14.64
CA PRO A 241 6.36 24.18 -13.23
C PRO A 241 7.54 24.24 -12.24
N ALA A 242 8.56 23.40 -12.45
CA ALA A 242 9.76 23.42 -11.62
C ALA A 242 10.55 24.74 -11.69
N ALA A 243 10.59 25.37 -12.88
CA ALA A 243 11.22 26.69 -13.01
C ALA A 243 10.38 27.79 -12.33
N LEU A 244 9.06 27.65 -12.36
CA LEU A 244 8.13 28.59 -11.73
C LEU A 244 8.31 28.62 -10.20
N GLU A 245 8.41 27.45 -9.58
CA GLU A 245 8.64 27.30 -8.13
C GLU A 245 9.96 27.90 -7.65
N ASN A 246 10.95 28.01 -8.55
CA ASN A 246 12.28 28.54 -8.25
C ASN A 246 12.51 29.95 -8.80
N MET A 247 11.47 30.60 -9.35
CA MET A 247 11.63 31.89 -10.04
C MET A 247 12.00 33.03 -9.10
N GLU A 248 11.53 33.00 -7.84
CA GLU A 248 11.77 34.05 -6.85
C GLU A 248 13.14 33.94 -6.18
N THR A 249 13.65 32.71 -6.05
CA THR A 249 14.88 32.40 -5.30
C THR A 249 16.06 32.02 -6.20
N GLY A 250 15.78 31.62 -7.45
CA GLY A 250 16.77 31.13 -8.40
C GLY A 250 17.55 32.23 -9.10
N SER A 251 18.82 31.94 -9.40
CA SER A 251 19.68 32.74 -10.26
C SER A 251 19.51 32.34 -11.73
N LEU A 252 19.98 33.17 -12.68
CA LEU A 252 19.95 32.82 -14.11
C LEU A 252 20.66 31.50 -14.44
N ASP A 253 21.64 31.09 -13.62
CA ASP A 253 22.39 29.85 -13.85
C ASP A 253 21.60 28.60 -13.43
N ASP A 254 20.50 28.78 -12.69
CA ASP A 254 19.59 27.71 -12.31
C ASP A 254 18.62 27.34 -13.43
N PHE A 255 18.59 28.09 -14.54
CA PHE A 255 17.66 27.90 -15.64
C PHE A 255 18.36 27.60 -16.97
N TYR A 256 17.72 26.78 -17.81
CA TYR A 256 18.09 26.60 -19.20
C TYR A 256 16.89 26.81 -20.12
N TYR A 257 17.17 27.33 -21.30
CA TYR A 257 16.25 27.43 -22.41
C TYR A 257 16.37 26.20 -23.30
N ALA A 258 15.23 25.68 -23.76
CA ALA A 258 15.21 24.82 -24.94
C ALA A 258 13.87 24.99 -25.68
N GLU A 259 13.87 24.63 -26.96
CA GLU A 259 12.61 24.44 -27.67
C GLU A 259 12.21 22.98 -27.52
N VAL A 260 11.03 22.74 -26.96
CA VAL A 260 10.52 21.40 -26.61
C VAL A 260 9.35 21.00 -27.50
N SER A 261 9.27 19.72 -27.85
CA SER A 261 8.18 19.16 -28.66
C SER A 261 7.78 17.79 -28.14
N ASN A 262 6.47 17.60 -27.89
CA ASN A 262 5.90 16.28 -27.66
C ASN A 262 5.62 15.65 -29.03
N ASN A 263 6.31 14.56 -29.37
CA ASN A 263 6.14 13.81 -30.63
C ASN A 263 6.64 14.45 -31.94
N LYS A 264 7.78 15.18 -31.91
CA LYS A 264 8.41 15.80 -33.10
C LYS A 264 7.51 16.81 -33.85
N GLY A 265 6.39 17.23 -33.25
CA GLY A 265 5.53 18.30 -33.76
C GLY A 265 6.14 19.68 -33.53
N ASN A 266 5.29 20.70 -33.45
CA ASN A 266 5.72 22.09 -33.24
C ASN A 266 6.59 22.24 -31.99
N TYR A 267 7.77 22.81 -32.19
CA TYR A 267 8.69 23.13 -31.12
C TYR A 267 8.26 24.43 -30.43
N VAL A 268 8.12 24.37 -29.12
CA VAL A 268 7.67 25.47 -28.29
C VAL A 268 8.82 25.90 -27.38
N PRO A 269 9.19 27.18 -27.35
CA PRO A 269 10.22 27.66 -26.42
C PRO A 269 9.79 27.45 -24.97
N CYS A 270 10.68 26.90 -24.15
CA CYS A 270 10.44 26.59 -22.75
C CYS A 270 11.68 26.92 -21.90
N LEU A 271 11.44 27.60 -20.78
CA LEU A 271 12.43 27.82 -19.73
C LEU A 271 12.25 26.75 -18.64
N MET A 272 13.33 26.07 -18.28
CA MET A 272 13.31 24.92 -17.39
C MET A 272 14.40 25.03 -16.33
N LEU A 273 14.16 24.43 -15.15
CA LEU A 273 15.15 24.34 -14.09
C LEU A 273 16.27 23.35 -14.47
N VAL A 274 17.53 23.74 -14.26
CA VAL A 274 18.68 22.86 -14.38
C VAL A 274 18.64 21.86 -13.23
N ASN A 275 18.42 20.59 -13.54
CA ASN A 275 18.40 19.55 -12.52
C ASN A 275 19.85 19.28 -12.03
N LYS A 276 20.28 19.99 -10.97
CA LYS A 276 21.64 19.86 -10.41
C LYS A 276 21.93 18.48 -9.83
N GLN A 277 20.92 17.63 -9.63
CA GLN A 277 21.07 16.31 -9.01
C GLN A 277 21.82 15.26 -9.86
N LYS A 278 22.32 15.59 -11.06
CA LYS A 278 23.05 14.64 -11.90
C LYS A 278 24.50 15.01 -12.26
N VAL A 279 25.03 16.12 -11.74
CA VAL A 279 26.34 16.66 -12.19
C VAL A 279 27.48 16.50 -11.15
N ILE A 280 27.19 16.07 -9.91
CA ILE A 280 28.23 15.96 -8.85
C ILE A 280 28.93 14.59 -8.82
N HIS A 281 29.28 14.01 -9.98
CA HIS A 281 30.12 12.79 -10.03
C HIS A 281 31.30 12.86 -11.00
N SER A 282 31.70 14.06 -11.42
CA SER A 282 32.91 14.21 -12.24
C SER A 282 33.60 15.54 -12.03
N LEU A 283 34.09 15.78 -10.81
CA LEU A 283 35.20 16.70 -10.56
C LEU A 283 36.02 16.13 -9.38
N ASN A 284 37.01 15.31 -9.72
CA ASN A 284 38.14 15.00 -8.84
C ASN A 284 39.14 16.16 -8.92
N VAL A 285 39.32 16.87 -7.81
CA VAL A 285 40.61 17.45 -7.39
C VAL A 285 40.65 17.42 -5.86
N GLU A 286 41.65 16.72 -5.32
CA GLU A 286 42.00 16.67 -3.90
C GLU A 286 42.59 18.01 -3.42
N ALA A 287 42.21 18.46 -2.21
CA ALA A 287 43.13 18.94 -1.16
C ALA A 287 42.38 19.36 0.13
N ASP A 288 42.57 18.55 1.18
CA ASP A 288 42.77 18.83 2.62
C ASP A 288 41.91 19.82 3.47
N HIS A 289 41.23 19.19 4.46
CA HIS A 289 40.86 19.60 5.85
C HIS A 289 39.82 20.71 6.12
N PRO A 290 39.19 20.77 7.32
CA PRO A 290 38.56 19.70 8.12
C PRO A 290 37.10 20.03 8.56
N VAL A 291 36.38 18.97 8.94
CA VAL A 291 35.15 18.87 9.78
C VAL A 291 34.49 20.18 10.24
N SER A 292 33.25 20.42 9.81
CA SER A 292 32.30 21.30 10.52
C SER A 292 30.90 20.68 10.61
N ASN A 293 30.31 20.80 11.80
CA ASN A 293 29.06 20.25 12.26
C ASN A 293 27.85 20.47 11.33
N GLY A 294 26.95 19.48 11.35
CA GLY A 294 25.74 19.43 10.56
C GLY A 294 24.84 20.65 10.76
N VAL A 295 24.48 21.26 9.64
CA VAL A 295 23.43 22.27 9.54
C VAL A 295 22.10 21.52 9.52
N TYR A 296 21.32 21.65 10.59
CA TYR A 296 19.89 21.35 10.54
C TYR A 296 19.24 22.38 9.63
N THR A 297 18.55 21.92 8.58
CA THR A 297 17.73 22.78 7.74
C THR A 297 16.53 23.27 8.55
N ASP A 298 16.36 24.58 8.66
CA ASP A 298 15.19 25.20 9.28
C ASP A 298 13.94 24.89 8.44
N TYR A 299 13.14 23.91 8.89
CA TYR A 299 11.81 23.67 8.35
C TYR A 299 10.85 24.73 8.87
N THR A 300 9.97 25.22 8.02
CA THR A 300 8.91 26.13 8.44
C THR A 300 7.88 25.39 9.31
N GLY A 301 7.24 26.08 10.25
CA GLY A 301 6.20 25.48 11.10
C GLY A 301 5.05 24.84 10.31
N GLU A 302 4.77 25.34 9.09
CA GLU A 302 3.75 24.80 8.19
C GLU A 302 4.18 23.47 7.55
N GLU A 303 5.45 23.31 7.18
CA GLU A 303 6.00 22.06 6.66
C GLU A 303 6.01 20.94 7.71
N ILE A 304 6.33 21.29 8.97
CA ILE A 304 6.30 20.37 10.10
C ILE A 304 4.86 19.87 10.33
N LEU A 305 3.88 20.79 10.36
CA LEU A 305 2.48 20.46 10.62
C LEU A 305 1.88 19.61 9.49
N LYS A 306 2.24 19.88 8.23
CA LYS A 306 1.83 19.08 7.07
C LYS A 306 2.41 17.67 7.13
N LYS A 307 3.67 17.52 7.52
CA LYS A 307 4.33 16.20 7.63
C LYS A 307 3.78 15.39 8.80
N GLU A 308 3.51 16.03 9.93
CA GLU A 308 2.85 15.41 11.08
C GLU A 308 1.47 14.84 10.69
N LEU A 309 0.66 15.63 9.98
CA LEU A 309 -0.67 15.20 9.51
C LEU A 309 -0.58 14.00 8.54
N GLU A 310 0.40 14.00 7.64
CA GLU A 310 0.65 12.90 6.70
C GLU A 310 1.02 11.60 7.43
N ILE A 311 1.97 11.67 8.37
CA ILE A 311 2.44 10.52 9.17
C ILE A 311 1.27 9.96 10.00
N ARG A 312 0.50 10.84 10.65
CA ARG A 312 -0.68 10.46 11.44
C ARG A 312 -1.72 9.74 10.59
N ASN A 313 -2.05 10.26 9.40
CA ASN A 313 -3.02 9.63 8.50
C ASN A 313 -2.55 8.25 8.01
N ARG A 314 -1.26 8.11 7.69
CA ARG A 314 -0.66 6.82 7.31
C ARG A 314 -0.74 5.78 8.44
N LEU A 315 -0.40 6.18 9.67
CA LEU A 315 -0.53 5.31 10.85
C LEU A 315 -1.98 4.89 11.11
N CYS A 316 -2.92 5.85 11.09
CA CYS A 316 -4.34 5.56 11.25
C CYS A 316 -4.86 4.54 10.23
N PHE A 317 -4.47 4.70 8.96
CA PHE A 317 -4.85 3.77 7.91
C PHE A 317 -4.28 2.37 8.12
N LEU A 318 -2.98 2.29 8.38
CA LEU A 318 -2.29 1.01 8.56
C LEU A 318 -2.85 0.22 9.75
N MET A 319 -3.14 0.90 10.86
CA MET A 319 -3.80 0.28 12.02
C MET A 319 -5.22 -0.19 11.68
N LYS A 320 -6.03 0.61 10.96
CA LYS A 320 -7.37 0.19 10.51
C LYS A 320 -7.31 -1.02 9.58
N TYR A 321 -6.38 -1.01 8.62
CA TYR A 321 -6.18 -2.11 7.68
C TYR A 321 -5.75 -3.39 8.40
N PHE A 322 -4.85 -3.28 9.38
CA PHE A 322 -4.42 -4.42 10.20
C PHE A 322 -5.60 -5.00 11.00
N ILE A 323 -6.38 -4.15 11.67
CA ILE A 323 -7.58 -4.57 12.40
C ILE A 323 -8.60 -5.25 11.46
N GLN A 324 -8.84 -4.70 10.27
CA GLN A 324 -9.76 -5.30 9.29
C GLN A 324 -9.24 -6.62 8.71
N THR A 325 -7.96 -6.72 8.38
CA THR A 325 -7.40 -7.92 7.73
C THR A 325 -7.20 -9.08 8.67
N GLU A 326 -6.92 -8.83 9.95
CA GLU A 326 -6.78 -9.89 10.95
C GLU A 326 -8.14 -10.32 11.54
N TYR A 327 -9.16 -9.46 11.57
CA TYR A 327 -10.37 -9.71 12.40
C TYR A 327 -11.74 -9.60 11.70
N CYS A 328 -11.83 -9.48 10.38
CA CYS A 328 -13.10 -9.52 9.61
C CYS A 328 -13.88 -10.87 9.65
N GLU A 329 -13.51 -11.87 10.47
CA GLU A 329 -14.29 -13.11 10.63
C GLU A 329 -15.15 -13.18 11.92
N LEU A 330 -15.12 -12.15 12.78
CA LEU A 330 -15.91 -12.12 14.02
C LEU A 330 -17.10 -11.14 13.87
N ASN A 331 -18.29 -11.69 13.60
CA ASN A 331 -19.52 -10.93 13.42
C ASN A 331 -20.17 -10.43 14.72
N GLU A 332 -19.54 -10.56 15.89
CA GLU A 332 -20.10 -10.10 17.16
C GLU A 332 -18.98 -9.56 18.07
N PHE A 333 -18.86 -8.23 18.15
CA PHE A 333 -18.14 -7.56 19.23
C PHE A 333 -19.13 -7.21 20.33
N GLN A 334 -19.11 -7.94 21.45
CA GLN A 334 -20.00 -7.63 22.57
C GLN A 334 -19.45 -6.47 23.43
N GLU A 335 -18.12 -6.30 23.59
CA GLU A 335 -17.57 -5.31 24.55
C GLU A 335 -16.31 -4.54 24.06
N LEU A 336 -16.06 -3.36 24.64
CA LEU A 336 -14.93 -2.46 24.32
C LEU A 336 -13.56 -3.06 24.68
N GLU A 337 -13.51 -4.00 25.63
CA GLU A 337 -12.28 -4.67 26.08
C GLU A 337 -11.65 -5.55 24.98
N ASP A 338 -12.45 -6.03 24.03
CA ASP A 338 -11.99 -6.86 22.91
C ASP A 338 -11.20 -6.05 21.84
N LEU A 339 -11.31 -4.72 21.84
CA LEU A 339 -10.55 -3.83 20.95
C LEU A 339 -9.18 -3.41 21.51
N ALA A 340 -9.00 -3.49 22.82
CA ALA A 340 -7.78 -3.03 23.48
C ALA A 340 -6.55 -3.85 23.05
N ILE A 341 -6.74 -5.17 22.85
CA ILE A 341 -5.67 -6.09 22.45
C ILE A 341 -5.21 -5.85 20.99
N PRO A 342 -6.11 -5.76 19.99
CA PRO A 342 -5.73 -5.39 18.62
C PRO A 342 -5.03 -4.02 18.51
N ILE A 343 -5.52 -3.03 19.25
CA ILE A 343 -4.93 -1.69 19.27
C ILE A 343 -3.54 -1.73 19.90
N ALA A 344 -3.35 -2.45 21.01
CA ALA A 344 -2.05 -2.61 21.65
C ALA A 344 -1.05 -3.37 20.76
N ASN A 345 -1.50 -4.42 20.06
CA ASN A 345 -0.66 -5.17 19.13
C ASN A 345 -0.25 -4.31 17.94
N ALA A 346 -1.20 -3.60 17.33
CA ALA A 346 -0.91 -2.66 16.25
C ALA A 346 0.07 -1.57 16.72
N LYS A 347 -0.15 -0.98 17.91
CA LYS A 347 0.76 -0.01 18.52
C LYS A 347 2.18 -0.57 18.67
N SER A 348 2.34 -1.78 19.20
CA SER A 348 3.65 -2.42 19.35
C SER A 348 4.36 -2.71 18.02
N CYS A 349 3.61 -3.06 16.96
CA CYS A 349 4.18 -3.28 15.62
C CYS A 349 4.73 -1.99 15.00
N TYR A 350 4.22 -0.82 15.41
CA TYR A 350 4.66 0.47 14.91
C TYR A 350 5.71 1.13 15.83
N GLU A 351 5.79 0.78 17.10
CA GLU A 351 6.87 1.24 18.00
C GLU A 351 8.28 0.87 17.50
N ASP A 352 8.40 -0.14 16.63
CA ASP A 352 9.66 -0.63 16.06
C ASP A 352 9.88 -0.25 14.57
N ASN A 353 9.05 0.62 13.98
CA ASN A 353 9.20 1.01 12.57
C ASN A 353 10.32 2.06 12.39
N GLU A 354 11.56 1.60 12.20
CA GLU A 354 12.76 2.44 12.04
C GLU A 354 12.58 3.57 11.00
N SER A 355 11.90 3.29 9.88
CA SER A 355 11.66 4.29 8.82
C SER A 355 10.80 5.46 9.30
N MET A 356 9.73 5.21 10.07
CA MET A 356 8.85 6.26 10.58
C MET A 356 9.46 7.00 11.76
N ILE A 357 10.23 6.31 12.60
CA ILE A 357 11.00 6.91 13.70
C ILE A 357 12.07 7.86 13.14
N ASP A 358 12.77 7.46 12.08
CA ASP A 358 13.80 8.27 11.45
C ASP A 358 13.21 9.49 10.73
N ILE A 359 12.03 9.35 10.11
CA ILE A 359 11.27 10.49 9.59
C ILE A 359 10.90 11.44 10.73
N CYS A 360 10.37 10.94 11.84
CA CYS A 360 10.00 11.81 12.97
C CYS A 360 11.22 12.53 13.57
N LYS A 361 12.34 11.82 13.75
CA LYS A 361 13.62 12.43 14.19
C LYS A 361 14.12 13.50 13.22
N LYS A 362 14.01 13.28 11.91
CA LYS A 362 14.42 14.24 10.88
C LYS A 362 13.64 15.55 10.97
N TYR A 363 12.37 15.49 11.34
CA TYR A 363 11.49 16.67 11.45
C TYR A 363 11.30 17.19 12.88
N GLY A 364 12.02 16.64 13.87
CA GLY A 364 11.87 17.02 15.28
C GLY A 364 10.48 16.70 15.86
N LEU A 365 9.80 15.70 15.31
CA LEU A 365 8.47 15.27 15.71
C LEU A 365 8.54 14.23 16.84
N ASP A 366 7.61 14.33 17.80
CA ASP A 366 7.44 13.35 18.86
C ASP A 366 6.63 12.15 18.35
N TYR A 367 7.34 11.08 17.97
CA TYR A 367 6.73 9.86 17.43
C TYR A 367 5.73 9.20 18.39
N ALA A 368 6.04 9.19 19.70
CA ALA A 368 5.16 8.57 20.70
C ALA A 368 3.84 9.33 20.80
N ASN A 369 3.91 10.66 20.81
CA ASN A 369 2.72 11.51 20.81
C ASN A 369 1.89 11.35 19.52
N ILE A 370 2.53 11.26 18.35
CA ILE A 370 1.84 11.01 17.08
C ILE A 370 1.12 9.66 17.09
N LEU A 371 1.77 8.61 17.61
CA LEU A 371 1.21 7.27 17.70
C LEU A 371 0.04 7.20 18.69
N ASP A 372 0.14 7.88 19.83
CA ASP A 372 -0.94 7.98 20.82
C ASP A 372 -2.15 8.75 20.28
N ASN A 373 -1.91 9.85 19.54
CA ASN A 373 -2.97 10.61 18.88
C ASN A 373 -3.67 9.79 17.78
N ALA A 374 -2.91 9.06 16.97
CA ALA A 374 -3.47 8.18 15.95
C ALA A 374 -4.34 7.07 16.58
N THR A 375 -3.85 6.48 17.67
CA THR A 375 -4.57 5.46 18.44
C THR A 375 -5.89 6.00 18.99
N SER A 376 -5.85 7.20 19.59
CA SER A 376 -7.02 7.86 20.16
C SER A 376 -8.10 8.15 19.11
N LEU A 377 -7.70 8.63 17.92
CA LEU A 377 -8.62 8.89 16.81
C LEU A 377 -9.32 7.62 16.31
N ILE A 378 -8.60 6.49 16.25
CA ILE A 378 -9.20 5.20 15.86
C ILE A 378 -10.24 4.75 16.87
N VAL A 379 -9.94 4.91 18.17
CA VAL A 379 -10.87 4.58 19.25
C VAL A 379 -12.13 5.45 19.18
N GLU A 380 -11.98 6.76 19.02
CA GLU A 380 -13.11 7.70 18.91
C GLU A 380 -13.99 7.40 17.69
N GLU A 381 -13.40 7.14 16.53
CA GLU A 381 -14.14 6.81 15.31
C GLU A 381 -14.90 5.49 15.45
N TYR A 382 -14.30 4.49 16.12
CA TYR A 382 -14.96 3.22 16.41
C TYR A 382 -16.16 3.40 17.37
N ILE A 383 -15.98 4.15 18.46
CA ILE A 383 -17.07 4.47 19.40
C ILE A 383 -18.22 5.18 18.67
N SER A 384 -17.89 6.13 17.79
CA SER A 384 -18.87 6.84 16.95
C SER A 384 -19.64 5.89 16.02
N LEU A 385 -18.95 4.97 15.35
CA LEU A 385 -19.58 3.97 14.48
C LEU A 385 -20.51 3.01 15.25
N LYS A 386 -20.12 2.60 16.47
CA LYS A 386 -20.95 1.75 17.33
C LYS A 386 -22.21 2.48 17.82
N SER A 387 -22.09 3.75 18.23
CA SER A 387 -23.25 4.54 18.66
C SER A 387 -24.30 4.72 17.56
N LYS A 388 -23.88 4.80 16.29
CA LYS A 388 -24.78 4.89 15.13
C LYS A 388 -25.47 3.58 14.79
N SER A 389 -24.86 2.42 15.07
CA SER A 389 -25.51 1.13 14.80
C SER A 389 -26.64 0.82 15.78
N ASP A 390 -26.55 1.33 17.01
CA ASP A 390 -27.52 1.04 18.07
C ASP A 390 -28.80 1.90 17.94
N ASP A 391 -28.72 3.08 17.32
CA ASP A 391 -29.87 3.99 17.12
C ASP A 391 -30.76 3.64 15.90
N ASP A 392 -30.30 2.78 15.00
CA ASP A 392 -31.03 2.38 13.77
C ASP A 392 -31.86 1.10 13.92
N LEU A 393 -32.02 0.58 15.15
CA LEU A 393 -32.91 -0.55 15.44
C LEU A 393 -34.33 -0.05 15.76
N PRO A 394 -35.34 -0.29 14.89
CA PRO A 394 -36.72 0.00 15.25
C PRO A 394 -37.15 -0.97 16.37
N PHE A 395 -37.54 -0.41 17.53
CA PHE A 395 -38.17 -1.16 18.62
C PHE A 395 -39.46 -1.86 18.19
#